data_AF-A0A7G8GUR8-F1
#
_entry.id   AF-A0A7G8GUR8-F1
#
_cell.length_a   1.000
_cell.length_b   1.000
_cell.length_c   1.000
_cell.angle_alpha   90.00
_cell.angle_beta   90.00
_cell.angle_gamma   90.00
#
_symmetry.space_group_name_H-M   'P 1'
#
loop_
_entity.id
_entity.type
_entity.pdbx_description
1 polymer ?
#
loop_
_entity_poly.entity_id
_entity_poly.type
_entity_poly.pdbx_seq_one_letter_code
_entity_poly.pdbx_strand_id
1 'polypeptide(L)'
;MKKATALTVAQSIKSTKQLSPLQGLATANSCKPPLKSSCSGLKLDTAQAHQHLDLLGLDETCTIIRLIPHKGRRGGAINGIFAKDLDRAQELNGQGYGVYLQVNIASGTKADDVTACTALFCEWDDRPVEEQLVLWQSLGLPEPTFMVMTGGKSVHLYWVLTVPIEPERWVPLIDRLVAHASSDRSCKGLNRMMRLAGGHYIDRDGEAKAVTQIVNVTGYRYEAAQFEELLPLLPSPTRCGRAPRKAGSTPANLRQITEALDCIPRRVEGSGTYADYRNILWGLIDACSEAGCGEDVAIDLMEDHSPSKQCGWDIRQVARSGGDQIGAGTFWWHAKQHGWRGRHA
;
A
#
# COMPACT_ATOMS: atom_id res chain seq x y z
N MET A 1 -41.39 37.99 31.87
CA MET A 1 -42.18 38.13 30.63
C MET A 1 -41.38 37.47 29.51
N LYS A 2 -41.75 36.43 28.77
CA LYS A 2 -42.86 35.48 28.71
C LYS A 2 -42.20 34.08 28.78
N LYS A 3 -42.73 33.17 29.59
CA LYS A 3 -42.28 31.77 29.71
C LYS A 3 -42.95 30.94 28.60
N ALA A 4 -42.17 30.13 27.88
CA ALA A 4 -42.68 29.13 26.96
C ALA A 4 -42.89 27.79 27.71
N THR A 5 -44.08 27.24 27.53
CA THR A 5 -44.62 26.07 28.24
C THR A 5 -44.16 24.79 27.54
N ALA A 6 -43.43 23.94 28.25
CA ALA A 6 -43.13 22.57 27.83
C ALA A 6 -44.29 21.64 28.24
N LEU A 7 -44.87 20.95 27.26
CA LEU A 7 -45.89 19.92 27.48
C LEU A 7 -45.22 18.55 27.50
N THR A 8 -45.24 17.93 28.68
CA THR A 8 -44.79 16.58 28.97
C THR A 8 -45.96 15.62 28.75
N VAL A 9 -45.79 14.59 27.93
CA VAL A 9 -46.72 13.45 27.88
C VAL A 9 -45.94 12.19 28.24
N ALA A 10 -46.06 11.81 29.51
CA ALA A 10 -45.73 10.49 29.99
C ALA A 10 -46.98 9.62 29.89
N GLN A 11 -46.87 8.45 29.25
CA GLN A 11 -47.82 7.36 29.46
C GLN A 11 -47.07 6.06 29.74
N SER A 12 -47.51 5.44 30.82
CA SER A 12 -46.98 4.28 31.51
C SER A 12 -47.52 2.99 30.88
N ILE A 13 -46.67 1.98 30.67
CA ILE A 13 -47.12 0.59 30.56
C ILE A 13 -46.37 -0.26 31.59
N LYS A 14 -47.17 -1.06 32.29
CA LYS A 14 -46.90 -1.78 33.52
C LYS A 14 -45.99 -3.00 33.33
N SER A 15 -45.23 -3.23 34.39
CA SER A 15 -44.59 -4.44 34.91
C SER A 15 -45.21 -5.80 34.54
N THR A 16 -44.33 -6.82 34.59
CA THR A 16 -44.39 -8.15 35.26
C THR A 16 -44.09 -9.26 34.24
N LYS A 17 -43.04 -10.10 34.33
CA LYS A 17 -42.70 -11.03 35.43
C LYS A 17 -41.24 -11.49 35.32
N GLN A 18 -40.54 -11.49 36.45
CA GLN A 18 -39.46 -12.44 36.73
C GLN A 18 -40.04 -13.85 36.94
N LEU A 19 -39.29 -14.87 36.51
CA LEU A 19 -39.18 -16.17 37.19
C LEU A 19 -37.94 -16.90 36.62
N SER A 20 -37.03 -17.27 37.51
CA SER A 20 -35.99 -18.30 37.37
C SER A 20 -36.24 -19.34 38.48
N PRO A 21 -35.48 -20.44 38.68
CA PRO A 21 -34.47 -21.12 37.84
C PRO A 21 -34.62 -22.68 37.83
N LEU A 22 -33.65 -23.37 37.21
CA LEU A 22 -33.05 -24.69 37.56
C LEU A 22 -33.21 -25.89 36.59
N GLN A 23 -32.02 -26.34 36.18
CA GLN A 23 -31.52 -27.72 36.10
C GLN A 23 -31.81 -28.59 34.86
N GLY A 24 -30.72 -28.99 34.21
CA GLY A 24 -30.65 -30.06 33.22
C GLY A 24 -29.23 -30.19 32.68
N LEU A 25 -28.32 -30.79 33.46
CA LEU A 25 -27.03 -31.28 32.95
C LEU A 25 -27.32 -32.42 31.96
N ALA A 26 -26.89 -32.27 30.71
CA ALA A 26 -26.62 -33.39 29.81
C ALA A 26 -25.37 -33.06 28.99
N THR A 27 -24.33 -33.87 29.20
CA THR A 27 -23.06 -33.84 28.48
C THR A 27 -23.29 -34.19 27.01
N ALA A 28 -23.11 -33.22 26.10
CA ALA A 28 -23.12 -33.45 24.67
C ALA A 28 -21.68 -33.32 24.13
N ASN A 29 -21.21 -34.44 23.58
CA ASN A 29 -19.92 -34.61 22.94
C ASN A 29 -19.64 -33.52 21.90
N SER A 30 -18.38 -33.10 21.87
CA SER A 30 -17.83 -32.16 20.89
C SER A 30 -17.85 -32.77 19.49
N CYS A 31 -18.91 -32.49 18.73
CA CYS A 31 -18.85 -32.50 17.28
C CYS A 31 -18.83 -31.03 16.83
N LYS A 32 -17.65 -30.56 16.39
CA LYS A 32 -17.53 -29.31 15.65
C LYS A 32 -18.52 -29.38 14.48
N PRO A 33 -19.44 -28.40 14.32
CA PRO A 33 -20.25 -28.35 13.12
C PRO A 33 -19.32 -28.10 11.92
N PRO A 34 -19.60 -28.70 10.76
CA PRO A 34 -18.86 -28.37 9.55
C PRO A 34 -19.10 -26.89 9.25
N LEU A 35 -18.03 -26.14 8.97
CA LEU A 35 -18.13 -24.79 8.40
C LEU A 35 -18.98 -24.89 7.12
N LYS A 36 -20.23 -24.45 7.22
CA LYS A 36 -21.08 -24.12 6.10
C LYS A 36 -21.47 -22.65 6.28
N SER A 37 -20.70 -21.76 5.69
CA SER A 37 -21.29 -20.55 5.11
C SER A 37 -21.16 -20.70 3.59
N SER A 38 -22.22 -21.20 2.97
CA SER A 38 -22.33 -21.10 1.52
C SER A 38 -22.81 -19.68 1.25
N CYS A 39 -21.90 -18.80 0.82
CA CYS A 39 -22.22 -17.53 0.17
C CYS A 39 -22.86 -17.75 -1.24
N SER A 40 -23.63 -18.84 -1.41
CA SER A 40 -24.32 -19.21 -2.64
C SER A 40 -25.47 -18.25 -2.89
N GLY A 41 -25.35 -17.41 -3.92
CA GLY A 41 -26.38 -16.46 -4.33
C GLY A 41 -25.96 -14.98 -4.28
N LEU A 42 -24.73 -14.68 -3.86
CA LEU A 42 -24.18 -13.33 -3.98
C LEU A 42 -23.97 -12.99 -5.46
N LYS A 43 -24.69 -11.98 -5.95
CA LYS A 43 -24.51 -11.45 -7.30
C LYS A 43 -23.67 -10.17 -7.23
N LEU A 44 -22.70 -10.05 -8.12
CA LEU A 44 -21.92 -8.83 -8.29
C LEU A 44 -22.83 -7.81 -9.01
N ASP A 45 -22.90 -6.59 -8.50
CA ASP A 45 -23.58 -5.49 -9.19
C ASP A 45 -22.69 -5.00 -10.34
N THR A 46 -22.84 -5.63 -11.50
CA THR A 46 -22.00 -5.37 -12.66
C THR A 46 -22.14 -3.94 -13.17
N ALA A 47 -23.32 -3.31 -13.00
CA ALA A 47 -23.54 -1.94 -13.42
C ALA A 47 -22.62 -0.98 -12.65
N GLN A 48 -22.49 -1.15 -11.33
CA GLN A 48 -21.54 -0.37 -10.54
C GLN A 48 -20.08 -0.69 -10.88
N ALA A 49 -19.77 -1.94 -11.22
CA ALA A 49 -18.44 -2.32 -11.64
C ALA A 49 -18.01 -1.59 -12.92
N HIS A 50 -18.86 -1.59 -13.96
CA HIS A 50 -18.63 -0.84 -15.20
C HIS A 50 -18.58 0.68 -14.93
N GLN A 51 -19.51 1.22 -14.14
CA GLN A 51 -19.52 2.64 -13.78
C GLN A 51 -18.22 3.08 -13.10
N HIS A 52 -17.62 2.21 -12.27
CA HIS A 52 -16.33 2.50 -11.63
C HIS A 52 -15.22 2.68 -12.68
N LEU A 53 -15.14 1.78 -13.66
CA LEU A 53 -14.17 1.88 -14.76
C LEU A 53 -14.41 3.13 -15.60
N ASP A 54 -15.67 3.43 -15.94
CA ASP A 54 -16.04 4.61 -16.72
C ASP A 54 -15.63 5.91 -16.01
N LEU A 55 -15.87 6.01 -14.71
CA LEU A 55 -15.47 7.17 -13.90
C LEU A 55 -13.95 7.34 -13.90
N LEU A 56 -13.20 6.24 -13.78
CA LEU A 56 -11.74 6.25 -13.86
C LEU A 56 -11.19 6.45 -15.28
N GLY A 57 -12.03 6.36 -16.31
CA GLY A 57 -11.62 6.42 -17.72
C GLY A 57 -10.79 5.21 -18.15
N LEU A 58 -11.06 4.03 -17.57
CA LEU A 58 -10.32 2.79 -17.84
C LEU A 58 -10.98 1.96 -18.94
N ASP A 59 -10.15 1.34 -19.77
CA ASP A 59 -10.60 0.38 -20.79
C ASP A 59 -10.76 -1.02 -20.17
N GLU A 60 -12.00 -1.53 -20.16
CA GLU A 60 -12.36 -2.82 -19.59
C GLU A 60 -11.61 -4.01 -20.23
N THR A 61 -11.14 -3.88 -21.47
CA THR A 61 -10.46 -4.96 -22.21
C THR A 61 -9.01 -5.17 -21.76
N CYS A 62 -8.44 -4.20 -21.04
CA CYS A 62 -7.09 -4.28 -20.49
C CYS A 62 -7.00 -3.97 -18.99
N THR A 63 -8.10 -3.55 -18.36
CA THR A 63 -8.14 -3.28 -16.91
C THR A 63 -7.93 -4.56 -16.11
N ILE A 64 -6.94 -4.54 -15.22
CA ILE A 64 -6.62 -5.67 -14.37
C ILE A 64 -7.53 -5.67 -13.14
N ILE A 65 -8.13 -6.82 -12.88
CA ILE A 65 -8.80 -7.13 -11.61
C ILE A 65 -7.98 -8.15 -10.83
N ARG A 66 -8.02 -8.04 -9.51
CA ARG A 66 -7.36 -8.96 -8.59
C ARG A 66 -8.35 -9.48 -7.57
N LEU A 67 -8.35 -10.78 -7.41
CA LEU A 67 -9.21 -11.49 -6.47
C LEU A 67 -8.35 -12.00 -5.34
N ILE A 68 -8.64 -11.53 -4.13
CA ILE A 68 -7.81 -11.80 -2.95
C ILE A 68 -8.61 -12.67 -1.98
N PRO A 69 -8.14 -13.86 -1.61
CA PRO A 69 -8.85 -14.71 -0.67
C PRO A 69 -8.85 -14.08 0.73
N HIS A 70 -9.90 -14.33 1.52
CA HIS A 70 -9.88 -13.96 2.93
C HIS A 70 -8.72 -14.66 3.67
N LYS A 71 -8.29 -14.06 4.78
CA LYS A 71 -7.15 -14.54 5.55
C LYS A 71 -7.41 -15.96 6.07
N GLY A 72 -6.48 -16.87 5.77
CA GLY A 72 -6.56 -18.27 6.22
C GLY A 72 -7.15 -19.25 5.20
N ARG A 73 -7.74 -18.76 4.10
CA ARG A 73 -8.13 -19.62 2.98
C ARG A 73 -6.90 -20.11 2.22
N ARG A 74 -6.92 -21.38 1.80
CA ARG A 74 -5.91 -21.94 0.88
C ARG A 74 -6.09 -21.36 -0.52
N GLY A 75 -5.00 -20.88 -1.11
CA GLY A 75 -4.99 -20.26 -2.43
C GLY A 75 -4.28 -18.91 -2.41
N GLY A 76 -3.69 -18.53 -3.53
CA GLY A 76 -3.09 -17.21 -3.72
C GLY A 76 -4.10 -16.20 -4.26
N ALA A 77 -3.68 -14.94 -4.37
CA ALA A 77 -4.42 -13.97 -5.16
C ALA A 77 -4.44 -14.38 -6.64
N ILE A 78 -5.56 -14.17 -7.31
CA ILE A 78 -5.78 -14.49 -8.71
C ILE A 78 -5.92 -13.19 -9.48
N ASN A 79 -5.16 -13.02 -10.56
CA ASN A 79 -5.29 -11.86 -11.45
C ASN A 79 -6.18 -12.24 -12.64
N GLY A 80 -6.91 -11.26 -13.17
CA GLY A 80 -7.72 -11.38 -14.37
C GLY A 80 -7.84 -10.04 -15.09
N ILE A 81 -8.46 -10.06 -16.26
CA ILE A 81 -8.82 -8.87 -17.04
C ILE A 81 -10.32 -8.65 -16.92
N PHE A 82 -10.73 -7.43 -16.60
CA PHE A 82 -12.12 -7.08 -16.26
C PHE A 82 -13.12 -7.66 -17.28
N ALA A 83 -13.01 -7.32 -18.56
CA ALA A 83 -13.95 -7.75 -19.59
C ALA A 83 -14.01 -9.27 -19.80
N LYS A 84 -12.95 -10.00 -19.45
CA LYS A 84 -12.86 -11.46 -19.66
C LYS A 84 -13.21 -12.27 -18.42
N ASP A 85 -12.92 -11.73 -17.24
CA ASP A 85 -12.92 -12.46 -15.99
C ASP A 85 -14.00 -11.97 -14.99
N LEU A 86 -14.89 -11.05 -15.38
CA LEU A 86 -15.93 -10.53 -14.48
C LEU A 86 -16.89 -11.62 -13.96
N ASP A 87 -17.32 -12.54 -14.82
CA ASP A 87 -18.17 -13.68 -14.41
C ASP A 87 -17.46 -14.59 -13.41
N ARG A 88 -16.18 -14.90 -13.69
CA ARG A 88 -15.32 -15.65 -12.77
C ARG A 88 -15.11 -14.89 -11.46
N ALA A 89 -15.02 -13.57 -11.50
CA ALA A 89 -14.90 -12.75 -10.30
C ALA A 89 -16.15 -12.79 -9.45
N GLN A 90 -17.34 -12.82 -10.04
CA GLN A 90 -18.58 -13.05 -9.30
C GLN A 90 -18.57 -14.41 -8.59
N GLU A 91 -18.22 -15.48 -9.30
CA GLU A 91 -18.15 -16.82 -8.72
C GLU A 91 -17.18 -16.88 -7.53
N LEU A 92 -15.98 -16.32 -7.69
CA LEU A 92 -14.96 -16.30 -6.65
C LEU A 92 -15.35 -15.38 -5.49
N ASN A 93 -16.04 -14.27 -5.76
CA ASN A 93 -16.58 -13.40 -4.71
C ASN A 93 -17.62 -14.14 -3.85
N GLY A 94 -18.51 -14.92 -4.48
CA GLY A 94 -19.42 -15.85 -3.81
C GLY A 94 -18.74 -17.02 -3.09
N GLN A 95 -17.43 -17.19 -3.23
CA GLN A 95 -16.64 -18.16 -2.47
C GLN A 95 -15.79 -17.51 -1.37
N GLY A 96 -15.89 -16.19 -1.16
CA GLY A 96 -15.10 -15.48 -0.15
C GLY A 96 -13.75 -14.97 -0.66
N TYR A 97 -13.65 -14.59 -1.93
CA TYR A 97 -12.60 -13.69 -2.43
C TYR A 97 -13.12 -12.24 -2.43
N GLY A 98 -12.32 -11.28 -1.98
CA GLY A 98 -12.58 -9.87 -2.28
C GLY A 98 -12.19 -9.54 -3.72
N VAL A 99 -12.93 -8.65 -4.38
CA VAL A 99 -12.66 -8.22 -5.76
C VAL A 99 -12.08 -6.80 -5.75
N TYR A 100 -10.96 -6.63 -6.44
CA TYR A 100 -10.20 -5.40 -6.50
C TYR A 100 -9.87 -5.06 -7.97
N LEU A 101 -9.68 -3.79 -8.27
CA LEU A 101 -9.18 -3.31 -9.55
C LEU A 101 -7.87 -2.54 -9.37
N GLN A 102 -7.04 -2.60 -10.40
CA GLN A 102 -5.85 -1.77 -10.55
C GLN A 102 -6.29 -0.39 -11.06
N VAL A 103 -6.05 0.67 -10.27
CA VAL A 103 -6.55 2.02 -10.60
C VAL A 103 -5.73 2.68 -11.71
N ASN A 104 -4.41 2.58 -11.62
CA ASN A 104 -3.49 3.13 -12.64
C ASN A 104 -3.33 2.15 -13.81
N ILE A 105 -3.23 2.66 -15.03
CA ILE A 105 -3.11 1.88 -16.27
C ILE A 105 -1.80 1.09 -16.25
N ALA A 106 -1.89 -0.23 -16.48
CA ALA A 106 -0.74 -1.11 -16.40
C ALA A 106 -0.85 -2.28 -17.39
N SER A 107 0.30 -2.78 -17.87
CA SER A 107 0.38 -4.03 -18.65
C SER A 107 0.46 -5.29 -17.78
N GLY A 108 0.50 -5.12 -16.45
CA GLY A 108 0.73 -6.18 -15.47
C GLY A 108 0.47 -5.72 -14.05
N THR A 109 0.91 -6.50 -13.06
CA THR A 109 0.53 -6.31 -11.64
C THR A 109 1.66 -5.76 -10.77
N LYS A 110 2.85 -5.55 -11.32
CA LYS A 110 3.98 -4.95 -10.63
C LYS A 110 3.94 -3.43 -10.80
N ALA A 111 4.63 -2.72 -9.92
CA ALA A 111 4.77 -1.27 -10.02
C ALA A 111 5.40 -0.86 -11.38
N ASP A 112 6.42 -1.60 -11.83
CA ASP A 112 7.11 -1.35 -13.10
C ASP A 112 6.24 -1.63 -14.34
N ASP A 113 5.10 -2.30 -14.18
CA ASP A 113 4.16 -2.54 -15.27
C ASP A 113 3.20 -1.35 -15.48
N VAL A 114 3.20 -0.36 -14.58
CA VAL A 114 2.31 0.81 -14.63
C VAL A 114 2.85 1.80 -15.66
N THR A 115 2.03 2.13 -16.65
CA THR A 115 2.42 2.99 -17.78
C THR A 115 1.83 4.40 -17.69
N ALA A 116 0.70 4.56 -17.01
CA ALA A 116 0.08 5.86 -16.77
C ALA A 116 -0.84 5.82 -15.53
N CYS A 117 -0.98 6.95 -14.85
CA CYS A 117 -1.76 7.07 -13.63
C CYS A 117 -2.98 7.96 -13.86
N THR A 118 -4.18 7.42 -13.61
CA THR A 118 -5.45 8.08 -13.99
C THR A 118 -6.08 8.88 -12.84
N ALA A 119 -5.74 8.57 -11.59
CA ALA A 119 -6.39 9.19 -10.44
C ALA A 119 -5.44 9.32 -9.25
N LEU A 120 -5.71 10.30 -8.40
CA LEU A 120 -5.26 10.31 -7.01
C LEU A 120 -6.36 9.72 -6.13
N PHE A 121 -5.98 9.08 -5.04
CA PHE A 121 -6.94 8.45 -4.13
C PHE A 121 -6.40 8.35 -2.70
N CYS A 122 -7.32 8.37 -1.73
CA CYS A 122 -7.01 8.22 -0.32
C CYS A 122 -8.11 7.45 0.44
N GLU A 123 -7.79 7.00 1.64
CA GLU A 123 -8.72 6.35 2.58
C GLU A 123 -8.31 6.59 4.04
N TRP A 124 -9.28 6.53 4.95
CA TRP A 124 -9.08 6.68 6.41
C TRP A 124 -9.85 5.61 7.18
N ASP A 125 -9.39 4.36 7.11
CA ASP A 125 -10.06 3.20 7.73
C ASP A 125 -10.03 3.19 9.28
N ASP A 126 -9.29 4.13 9.87
CA ASP A 126 -9.20 4.40 11.31
C ASP A 126 -10.31 5.33 11.84
N ARG A 127 -11.15 5.89 10.96
CA ARG A 127 -12.22 6.83 11.30
C ARG A 127 -13.63 6.29 11.01
N PRO A 128 -14.69 6.83 11.62
CA PRO A 128 -16.07 6.51 11.25
C PRO A 128 -16.38 6.86 9.79
N VAL A 129 -17.21 6.06 9.13
CA VAL A 129 -17.57 6.21 7.71
C VAL A 129 -18.15 7.60 7.41
N GLU A 130 -19.01 8.11 8.28
CA GLU A 130 -19.66 9.41 8.12
C GLU A 130 -18.66 10.56 8.12
N GLU A 131 -17.56 10.43 8.89
CA GLU A 131 -16.48 11.41 8.91
C GLU A 131 -15.67 11.35 7.62
N GLN A 132 -15.36 10.14 7.13
CA GLN A 132 -14.57 9.94 5.91
C GLN A 132 -15.21 10.59 4.67
N LEU A 133 -16.55 10.57 4.58
CA LEU A 133 -17.30 11.15 3.46
C LEU A 133 -17.10 12.66 3.30
N VAL A 134 -16.73 13.37 4.37
CA VAL A 134 -16.64 14.84 4.39
C VAL A 134 -15.26 15.37 4.82
N LEU A 135 -14.36 14.51 5.30
CA LEU A 135 -13.05 14.91 5.82
C LEU A 135 -12.20 15.70 4.81
N TRP A 136 -12.36 15.44 3.52
CA TRP A 136 -11.69 16.20 2.46
C TRP A 136 -11.96 17.70 2.53
N GLN A 137 -13.13 18.13 3.01
CA GLN A 137 -13.51 19.54 3.12
C GLN A 137 -12.64 20.29 4.12
N SER A 138 -12.41 19.71 5.30
CA SER A 138 -11.59 20.33 6.35
C SER A 138 -10.11 20.33 6.00
N LEU A 139 -9.69 19.44 5.10
CA LEU A 139 -8.33 19.39 4.54
C LEU A 139 -8.13 20.39 3.39
N GLY A 140 -9.17 21.11 2.97
CA GLY A 140 -9.10 22.04 1.84
C GLY A 140 -8.87 21.34 0.50
N LEU A 141 -9.16 20.04 0.40
CA LEU A 141 -9.10 19.31 -0.86
C LEU A 141 -10.33 19.67 -1.72
N PRO A 142 -10.23 19.58 -3.06
CA PRO A 142 -11.41 19.75 -3.91
C PRO A 142 -12.37 18.58 -3.71
N GLU A 143 -13.62 18.74 -4.17
CA GLU A 143 -14.63 17.69 -4.05
C GLU A 143 -14.23 16.44 -4.87
N PRO A 144 -14.29 15.22 -4.33
CA PRO A 144 -13.94 14.02 -5.08
C PRO A 144 -14.79 13.84 -6.35
N THR A 145 -14.20 13.24 -7.39
CA THR A 145 -14.91 12.85 -8.61
C THR A 145 -16.02 11.85 -8.28
N PHE A 146 -15.68 10.89 -7.42
CA PHE A 146 -16.59 9.93 -6.81
C PHE A 146 -15.95 9.32 -5.57
N MET A 147 -16.76 8.63 -4.78
CA MET A 147 -16.32 7.87 -3.61
C MET A 147 -16.83 6.44 -3.70
N VAL A 148 -16.18 5.53 -2.99
CA VAL A 148 -16.60 4.13 -2.89
C VAL A 148 -16.68 3.72 -1.43
N MET A 149 -17.91 3.46 -0.95
CA MET A 149 -18.14 2.80 0.32
C MET A 149 -17.74 1.34 0.19
N THR A 150 -16.70 0.92 0.92
CA THR A 150 -16.11 -0.42 0.76
C THR A 150 -16.96 -1.56 1.29
N GLY A 151 -18.08 -1.27 1.95
CA GLY A 151 -18.88 -2.21 2.74
C GLY A 151 -18.24 -2.61 4.09
N GLY A 152 -16.98 -2.22 4.32
CA GLY A 152 -16.27 -2.37 5.58
C GLY A 152 -16.17 -1.05 6.34
N LYS A 153 -14.97 -0.75 6.86
CA LYS A 153 -14.67 0.47 7.61
C LYS A 153 -14.14 1.62 6.76
N SER A 154 -13.91 1.42 5.47
CA SER A 154 -13.21 2.39 4.62
C SER A 154 -14.15 3.00 3.58
N VAL A 155 -13.92 4.27 3.26
CA VAL A 155 -14.40 4.96 2.06
C VAL A 155 -13.18 5.30 1.23
N HIS A 156 -13.17 4.87 -0.03
CA HIS A 156 -12.15 5.30 -0.98
C HIS A 156 -12.61 6.58 -1.66
N LEU A 157 -11.79 7.63 -1.63
CA LEU A 157 -12.06 8.88 -2.34
C LEU A 157 -11.19 8.90 -3.59
N TYR A 158 -11.76 9.33 -4.72
CA TYR A 158 -11.06 9.41 -6.00
C TYR A 158 -11.13 10.83 -6.56
N TRP A 159 -9.97 11.34 -6.98
CA TRP A 159 -9.85 12.53 -7.83
C TRP A 159 -9.24 12.09 -9.16
N VAL A 160 -10.11 11.95 -10.15
CA VAL A 160 -9.72 11.48 -11.47
C VAL A 160 -9.12 12.63 -12.26
N LEU A 161 -8.00 12.36 -12.92
CA LEU A 161 -7.29 13.35 -13.71
C LEU A 161 -8.00 13.57 -15.06
N THR A 162 -7.88 14.78 -15.60
CA THR A 162 -8.35 15.10 -16.96
C THR A 162 -7.56 14.32 -18.01
N VAL A 163 -6.25 14.19 -17.79
CA VAL A 163 -5.32 13.42 -18.61
C VAL A 163 -4.48 12.53 -17.68
N PRO A 164 -4.38 11.21 -17.94
CA PRO A 164 -3.46 10.36 -17.20
C PRO A 164 -2.02 10.87 -17.28
N ILE A 165 -1.30 10.82 -16.17
CA ILE A 165 0.08 11.31 -16.06
C ILE A 165 1.07 10.14 -15.90
N GLU A 166 2.33 10.39 -16.24
CA GLU A 166 3.43 9.45 -16.05
C GLU A 166 3.67 9.09 -14.55
N PRO A 167 4.08 7.85 -14.25
CA PRO A 167 4.41 7.41 -12.89
C PRO A 167 5.36 8.35 -12.14
N GLU A 168 6.36 8.90 -12.82
CA GLU A 168 7.39 9.77 -12.24
C GLU A 168 6.80 11.07 -11.68
N ARG A 169 5.75 11.60 -12.31
CA ARG A 169 5.01 12.77 -11.83
C ARG A 169 3.98 12.39 -10.78
N TRP A 170 3.35 11.23 -10.91
CA TRP A 170 2.32 10.77 -10.00
C TRP A 170 2.86 10.41 -8.61
N VAL A 171 4.00 9.71 -8.51
CA VAL A 171 4.60 9.26 -7.24
C VAL A 171 4.80 10.40 -6.23
N PRO A 172 5.48 11.51 -6.56
CA PRO A 172 5.63 12.62 -5.60
C PRO A 172 4.28 13.28 -5.28
N LEU A 173 3.34 13.30 -6.22
CA LEU A 173 2.03 13.91 -6.03
C LEU A 173 1.15 13.11 -5.06
N ILE A 174 1.08 11.78 -5.21
CA ILE A 174 0.34 10.92 -4.29
C ILE A 174 1.00 10.89 -2.90
N ASP A 175 2.33 10.97 -2.81
CA ASP A 175 3.05 11.06 -1.53
C ASP A 175 2.65 12.33 -0.77
N ARG A 176 2.56 13.47 -1.47
CA ARG A 176 2.08 14.74 -0.91
C ARG A 176 0.63 14.64 -0.47
N LEU A 177 -0.24 14.00 -1.27
CA LEU A 177 -1.64 13.80 -0.90
C LEU A 177 -1.76 12.94 0.35
N VAL A 178 -1.11 11.78 0.39
CA VAL A 178 -1.15 10.85 1.52
C VAL A 178 -0.66 11.53 2.81
N ALA A 179 0.40 12.32 2.74
CA ALA A 179 0.91 13.06 3.88
C ALA A 179 -0.04 14.19 4.32
N HIS A 180 -0.50 15.03 3.40
CA HIS A 180 -1.44 16.12 3.67
C HIS A 180 -2.74 15.61 4.29
N ALA A 181 -3.28 14.53 3.70
CA ALA A 181 -4.51 13.90 4.15
C ALA A 181 -4.34 13.03 5.41
N SER A 182 -3.11 12.68 5.81
CA SER A 182 -2.88 11.61 6.80
C SER A 182 -3.62 10.30 6.43
N SER A 183 -3.60 9.96 5.13
CA SER A 183 -4.24 8.76 4.57
C SER A 183 -3.47 7.48 4.92
N ASP A 184 -4.08 6.30 4.70
CA ASP A 184 -3.35 5.03 4.69
C ASP A 184 -2.11 5.13 3.77
N ARG A 185 -0.94 4.85 4.37
CA ARG A 185 0.37 4.91 3.71
C ARG A 185 0.54 3.89 2.60
N SER A 186 -0.36 2.92 2.48
CA SER A 186 -0.33 1.92 1.42
C SER A 186 -1.03 2.38 0.14
N CYS A 187 -1.74 3.51 0.15
CA CYS A 187 -2.36 4.11 -1.04
C CYS A 187 -1.35 4.61 -2.09
N LYS A 188 -0.14 5.00 -1.68
CA LYS A 188 0.88 5.56 -2.60
C LYS A 188 1.58 4.56 -3.53
N GLY A 189 1.18 3.28 -3.51
CA GLY A 189 1.74 2.30 -4.43
C GLY A 189 1.24 2.51 -5.86
N LEU A 190 2.14 2.56 -6.85
CA LEU A 190 1.77 2.66 -8.26
C LEU A 190 0.78 1.57 -8.70
N ASN A 191 1.05 0.34 -8.27
CA ASN A 191 0.21 -0.84 -8.50
C ASN A 191 -0.81 -1.08 -7.37
N ARG A 192 -1.28 -0.01 -6.71
CA ARG A 192 -2.27 -0.15 -5.64
C ARG A 192 -3.59 -0.65 -6.23
N MET A 193 -4.02 -1.79 -5.68
CA MET A 193 -5.32 -2.37 -5.92
C MET A 193 -6.34 -1.77 -4.95
N MET A 194 -7.46 -1.27 -5.48
CA MET A 194 -8.57 -0.76 -4.69
C MET A 194 -9.80 -1.65 -4.89
N ARG A 195 -10.76 -1.62 -3.96
CA ARG A 195 -11.96 -2.48 -4.07
C ARG A 195 -12.80 -2.08 -5.28
N LEU A 196 -13.24 -3.08 -6.03
CA LEU A 196 -14.15 -2.89 -7.14
C LEU A 196 -15.58 -2.69 -6.62
N ALA A 197 -16.25 -1.67 -7.16
CA ALA A 197 -17.64 -1.43 -6.82
C ALA A 197 -18.55 -2.54 -7.36
N GLY A 198 -19.65 -2.79 -6.66
CA GLY A 198 -20.58 -3.87 -6.93
C GLY A 198 -20.17 -5.25 -6.41
N GLY A 199 -18.91 -5.43 -6.03
CA GLY A 199 -18.44 -6.64 -5.33
C GLY A 199 -18.82 -6.66 -3.85
N HIS A 200 -18.99 -7.84 -3.28
CA HIS A 200 -19.23 -8.01 -1.84
C HIS A 200 -17.94 -7.86 -1.04
N TYR A 201 -17.98 -7.07 0.03
CA TYR A 201 -16.96 -7.03 1.06
C TYR A 201 -16.92 -8.37 1.78
N ILE A 202 -15.82 -9.11 1.58
CA ILE A 202 -15.52 -10.32 2.32
C ILE A 202 -14.65 -9.95 3.53
N ASP A 203 -15.11 -10.31 4.72
CA ASP A 203 -14.39 -10.05 5.96
C ASP A 203 -13.24 -11.06 6.20
N ARG A 204 -12.61 -10.97 7.38
CA ARG A 204 -11.50 -11.84 7.77
C ARG A 204 -11.90 -13.31 7.90
N ASP A 205 -13.17 -13.58 8.18
CA ASP A 205 -13.72 -14.90 8.44
C ASP A 205 -14.30 -15.54 7.16
N GLY A 206 -14.26 -14.81 6.04
CA GLY A 206 -14.74 -15.27 4.74
C GLY A 206 -16.22 -14.95 4.48
N GLU A 207 -16.86 -14.16 5.35
CA GLU A 207 -18.26 -13.81 5.24
C GLU A 207 -18.45 -12.52 4.45
N ALA A 208 -19.44 -12.52 3.56
CA ALA A 208 -19.89 -11.29 2.91
C ALA A 208 -20.68 -10.42 3.89
N LYS A 209 -20.31 -9.14 4.02
CA LYS A 209 -21.01 -8.19 4.94
C LYS A 209 -21.87 -7.18 4.24
N ALA A 210 -21.39 -6.63 3.12
CA ALA A 210 -22.07 -5.58 2.40
C ALA A 210 -21.56 -5.50 0.97
N VAL A 211 -22.35 -4.89 0.09
CA VAL A 211 -21.94 -4.57 -1.28
C VAL A 211 -21.08 -3.31 -1.24
N THR A 212 -19.98 -3.32 -1.98
CA THR A 212 -19.16 -2.12 -2.23
C THR A 212 -19.93 -1.19 -3.16
N GLN A 213 -20.14 0.06 -2.78
CA GLN A 213 -21.04 0.97 -3.52
C GLN A 213 -20.36 2.28 -3.88
N ILE A 214 -20.58 2.75 -5.11
CA ILE A 214 -20.22 4.10 -5.55
C ILE A 214 -21.21 5.07 -4.91
N VAL A 215 -20.68 6.15 -4.34
CA VAL A 215 -21.44 7.27 -3.80
C VAL A 215 -20.82 8.59 -4.23
N ASN A 216 -21.57 9.68 -4.08
CA ASN A 216 -21.09 11.05 -4.32
C ASN A 216 -20.42 11.25 -5.70
N VAL A 217 -21.10 10.81 -6.77
CA VAL A 217 -20.61 11.00 -8.14
C VAL A 217 -20.83 12.44 -8.56
N THR A 218 -19.74 13.19 -8.73
CA THR A 218 -19.77 14.57 -9.23
C THR A 218 -19.38 14.65 -10.70
N GLY A 219 -18.54 13.72 -11.17
CA GLY A 219 -18.00 13.70 -12.53
C GLY A 219 -16.89 14.74 -12.77
N TYR A 220 -16.47 15.49 -11.74
CA TYR A 220 -15.36 16.43 -11.87
C TYR A 220 -14.05 15.73 -12.18
N ARG A 221 -13.25 16.33 -13.07
CA ARG A 221 -11.90 15.89 -13.39
C ARG A 221 -10.91 17.02 -13.12
N TYR A 222 -9.69 16.64 -12.76
CA TYR A 222 -8.69 17.59 -12.27
C TYR A 222 -7.41 17.54 -13.09
N GLU A 223 -6.82 18.70 -13.34
CA GLU A 223 -5.45 18.77 -13.81
C GLU A 223 -4.50 18.41 -12.67
N ALA A 224 -3.46 17.61 -12.94
CA ALA A 224 -2.46 17.29 -11.92
C ALA A 224 -1.81 18.55 -11.31
N ALA A 225 -1.67 19.62 -12.11
CA ALA A 225 -1.15 20.91 -11.68
C ALA A 225 -1.96 21.55 -10.54
N GLN A 226 -3.27 21.32 -10.47
CA GLN A 226 -4.12 21.85 -9.40
C GLN A 226 -3.72 21.25 -8.04
N PHE A 227 -3.44 19.95 -8.01
CA PHE A 227 -2.94 19.29 -6.80
C PHE A 227 -1.49 19.64 -6.50
N GLU A 228 -0.67 19.86 -7.53
CA GLU A 228 0.72 20.30 -7.37
C GLU A 228 0.82 21.70 -6.76
N GLU A 229 -0.13 22.58 -7.03
CA GLU A 229 -0.22 23.91 -6.41
C GLU A 229 -0.84 23.84 -5.00
N LEU A 230 -1.91 23.05 -4.85
CA LEU A 230 -2.66 22.93 -3.61
C LEU A 230 -1.89 22.24 -2.48
N LEU A 231 -1.25 21.11 -2.78
CA LEU A 231 -0.67 20.26 -1.75
C LEU A 231 0.65 20.86 -1.25
N PRO A 232 0.99 20.75 0.04
CA PRO A 232 2.30 21.16 0.51
C PRO A 232 3.41 20.35 -0.18
N LEU A 233 4.56 20.98 -0.42
CA LEU A 233 5.77 20.22 -0.73
C LEU A 233 6.15 19.42 0.50
N LEU A 234 6.47 18.14 0.30
CA LEU A 234 7.10 17.38 1.38
C LEU A 234 8.47 17.99 1.65
N PRO A 235 8.90 18.04 2.92
CA PRO A 235 10.29 18.37 3.20
C PRO A 235 11.12 17.40 2.38
N SER A 236 12.00 17.93 1.52
CA SER A 236 13.05 17.12 0.92
C SER A 236 13.65 16.33 2.08
N PRO A 237 13.82 15.00 1.97
CA PRO A 237 14.41 14.23 3.05
C PRO A 237 15.66 14.99 3.45
N THR A 238 15.63 15.60 4.64
CA THR A 238 16.76 16.37 5.13
C THR A 238 17.88 15.37 5.00
N ARG A 239 18.87 15.63 4.13
CA ARG A 239 20.09 14.82 4.10
C ARG A 239 20.43 14.71 5.56
N CYS A 240 20.26 13.54 6.18
CA CYS A 240 20.56 13.38 7.59
C CYS A 240 22.00 13.82 7.65
N GLY A 241 22.25 15.02 8.17
CA GLY A 241 23.53 15.66 8.02
C GLY A 241 24.52 14.63 8.52
N ARG A 242 25.42 14.20 7.63
CA ARG A 242 26.42 13.17 7.97
C ARG A 242 26.89 13.49 9.37
N ALA A 243 26.74 12.55 10.31
CA ALA A 243 27.24 12.77 11.65
C ALA A 243 28.68 13.28 11.49
N PRO A 244 29.03 14.47 12.01
CA PRO A 244 30.34 15.03 11.76
C PRO A 244 31.38 13.99 12.16
N ARG A 245 32.29 13.66 11.24
CA ARG A 245 33.39 12.74 11.52
C ARG A 245 34.08 13.21 12.79
N LYS A 246 34.36 12.29 13.71
CA LYS A 246 35.22 12.60 14.86
C LYS A 246 36.50 13.23 14.32
N ALA A 247 36.77 14.46 14.73
CA ALA A 247 37.98 15.18 14.32
C ALA A 247 39.21 14.30 14.61
N GLY A 248 40.02 14.02 13.59
CA GLY A 248 41.22 13.20 13.69
C GLY A 248 41.13 11.75 13.19
N SER A 249 39.97 11.26 12.71
CA SER A 249 39.90 9.96 12.02
C SER A 249 40.42 10.09 10.59
N THR A 250 41.38 9.27 10.18
CA THR A 250 41.74 9.08 8.76
C THR A 250 40.65 8.25 8.07
N PRO A 251 40.26 8.56 6.82
CA PRO A 251 39.37 7.68 6.04
C PRO A 251 40.00 6.29 5.90
N ALA A 252 39.16 5.25 5.85
CA ALA A 252 39.65 3.92 5.54
C ALA A 252 40.24 3.90 4.11
N ASN A 253 41.34 3.20 3.90
CA ASN A 253 41.88 3.00 2.56
C ASN A 253 41.13 1.90 1.81
N LEU A 254 41.33 1.81 0.49
CA LEU A 254 40.66 0.82 -0.37
C LEU A 254 40.85 -0.62 0.13
N ARG A 255 42.03 -0.96 0.65
CA ARG A 255 42.31 -2.28 1.21
C ARG A 255 41.41 -2.59 2.41
N GLN A 256 41.25 -1.64 3.33
CA GLN A 256 40.37 -1.81 4.50
C GLN A 256 38.90 -1.94 4.10
N ILE A 257 38.49 -1.25 3.03
CA ILE A 257 37.15 -1.37 2.45
C ILE A 257 36.94 -2.77 1.87
N THR A 258 37.88 -3.28 1.08
CA THR A 258 37.82 -4.65 0.53
C THR A 258 37.78 -5.70 1.65
N GLU A 259 38.68 -5.61 2.65
CA GLU A 259 38.70 -6.53 3.80
C GLU A 259 37.38 -6.52 4.60
N ALA A 260 36.71 -5.36 4.67
CA ALA A 260 35.41 -5.24 5.33
C ALA A 260 34.27 -5.82 4.50
N LEU A 261 34.30 -5.63 3.18
CA LEU A 261 33.32 -6.22 2.26
C LEU A 261 33.40 -7.75 2.28
N ASP A 262 34.62 -8.32 2.34
CA ASP A 262 34.85 -9.77 2.42
C ASP A 262 34.26 -10.42 3.69
N CYS A 263 34.08 -9.65 4.77
CA CYS A 263 33.42 -10.14 5.97
C CYS A 263 31.91 -10.34 5.74
N ILE A 264 31.29 -9.53 4.89
CA ILE A 264 29.85 -9.59 4.62
C ILE A 264 29.59 -10.85 3.76
N PRO A 265 28.58 -11.67 4.10
CA PRO A 265 28.18 -12.81 3.27
C PRO A 265 27.90 -12.39 1.83
N ARG A 266 28.01 -13.31 0.87
CA ARG A 266 27.61 -13.03 -0.52
C ARG A 266 26.10 -13.02 -0.66
N ARG A 267 25.58 -12.18 -1.55
CA ARG A 267 24.14 -12.15 -1.84
C ARG A 267 23.73 -13.43 -2.54
N VAL A 268 22.66 -14.04 -2.05
CA VAL A 268 22.01 -15.20 -2.69
C VAL A 268 20.64 -14.78 -3.21
N GLU A 269 20.34 -15.13 -4.45
CA GLU A 269 19.03 -14.88 -5.05
C GLU A 269 17.91 -15.54 -4.22
N GLY A 270 16.75 -14.88 -4.11
CA GLY A 270 15.61 -15.41 -3.34
C GLY A 270 15.75 -15.36 -1.82
N SER A 271 16.86 -14.84 -1.27
CA SER A 271 17.08 -14.73 0.18
C SER A 271 16.31 -13.60 0.88
N GLY A 272 15.60 -12.75 0.13
CA GLY A 272 14.89 -11.58 0.68
C GLY A 272 15.79 -10.41 1.12
N THR A 273 17.09 -10.46 0.81
CA THR A 273 18.09 -9.48 1.29
C THR A 273 18.31 -8.28 0.35
N TYR A 274 17.46 -8.09 -0.67
CA TYR A 274 17.64 -7.03 -1.68
C TYR A 274 17.82 -5.64 -1.05
N ALA A 275 16.98 -5.27 -0.08
CA ALA A 275 17.02 -3.96 0.57
C ALA A 275 18.34 -3.74 1.32
N ASP A 276 18.85 -4.77 2.00
CA ASP A 276 20.11 -4.71 2.74
C ASP A 276 21.28 -4.52 1.78
N TYR A 277 21.39 -5.35 0.73
CA TYR A 277 22.50 -5.23 -0.23
C TYR A 277 22.45 -3.94 -1.02
N ARG A 278 21.25 -3.42 -1.35
CA ARG A 278 21.09 -2.09 -1.94
C ARG A 278 21.76 -1.04 -1.05
N ASN A 279 21.46 -1.08 0.25
CA ASN A 279 22.01 -0.13 1.20
C ASN A 279 23.52 -0.35 1.44
N ILE A 280 23.99 -1.59 1.40
CA ILE A 280 25.43 -1.92 1.47
C ILE A 280 26.16 -1.34 0.25
N LEU A 281 25.64 -1.49 -0.96
CA LEU A 281 26.24 -0.95 -2.19
C LEU A 281 26.36 0.58 -2.12
N TRP A 282 25.29 1.28 -1.74
CA TRP A 282 25.36 2.73 -1.62
C TRP A 282 26.30 3.20 -0.50
N GLY A 283 26.33 2.49 0.64
CA GLY A 283 27.34 2.74 1.68
C GLY A 283 28.76 2.45 1.20
N LEU A 284 28.97 1.44 0.36
CA LEU A 284 30.27 1.09 -0.22
C LEU A 284 30.74 2.17 -1.20
N ILE A 285 29.85 2.70 -2.04
CA ILE A 285 30.12 3.84 -2.94
C ILE A 285 30.61 5.05 -2.12
N ASP A 286 29.92 5.38 -1.03
CA ASP A 286 30.31 6.49 -0.15
C ASP A 286 31.66 6.22 0.54
N ALA A 287 31.91 4.98 1.00
CA ALA A 287 33.18 4.59 1.62
C ALA A 287 34.36 4.69 0.62
N CYS A 288 34.16 4.24 -0.62
CA CYS A 288 35.15 4.39 -1.70
C CYS A 288 35.39 5.86 -2.04
N SER A 289 34.35 6.69 -2.08
CA SER A 289 34.48 8.14 -2.29
C SER A 289 35.28 8.80 -1.16
N GLU A 290 35.05 8.43 0.10
CA GLU A 290 35.84 8.90 1.25
C GLU A 290 37.32 8.50 1.18
N ALA A 291 37.62 7.37 0.52
CA ALA A 291 38.98 6.89 0.26
C ALA A 291 39.65 7.54 -0.97
N GLY A 292 38.93 8.42 -1.69
CA GLY A 292 39.42 9.06 -2.92
C GLY A 292 39.27 8.19 -4.18
N CYS A 293 38.44 7.15 -4.14
CA CYS A 293 38.13 6.28 -5.28
C CYS A 293 36.84 6.75 -5.99
N GLY A 294 36.74 6.45 -7.28
CA GLY A 294 35.53 6.68 -8.07
C GLY A 294 34.44 5.64 -7.81
N GLU A 295 33.21 5.96 -8.22
CA GLU A 295 32.04 5.07 -8.11
C GLU A 295 32.26 3.70 -8.76
N ASP A 296 32.91 3.66 -9.93
CA ASP A 296 33.19 2.41 -10.65
C ASP A 296 33.98 1.41 -9.81
N VAL A 297 34.87 1.88 -8.92
CA VAL A 297 35.63 1.00 -8.01
C VAL A 297 34.70 0.28 -7.04
N ALA A 298 33.69 0.97 -6.51
CA ALA A 298 32.71 0.36 -5.60
C ALA A 298 31.79 -0.62 -6.32
N ILE A 299 31.40 -0.29 -7.55
CA ILE A 299 30.63 -1.17 -8.42
C ILE A 299 31.40 -2.45 -8.70
N ASP A 300 32.67 -2.33 -9.12
CA ASP A 300 33.51 -3.48 -9.45
C ASP A 300 33.77 -4.35 -8.21
N LEU A 301 34.00 -3.75 -7.03
CA LEU A 301 34.12 -4.49 -5.76
C LEU A 301 32.84 -5.26 -5.42
N MET A 302 31.66 -4.66 -5.61
CA MET A 302 30.39 -5.35 -5.35
C MET A 302 30.10 -6.43 -6.40
N GLU A 303 30.48 -6.21 -7.66
CA GLU A 303 30.37 -7.20 -8.73
C GLU A 303 31.29 -8.41 -8.47
N ASP A 304 32.50 -8.19 -7.97
CA ASP A 304 33.42 -9.28 -7.57
C ASP A 304 32.92 -10.04 -6.33
N HIS A 305 32.32 -9.33 -5.37
CA HIS A 305 31.79 -9.92 -4.14
C HIS A 305 30.51 -10.72 -4.37
N SER A 306 29.54 -10.13 -5.06
CA SER A 306 28.21 -10.69 -5.31
C SER A 306 27.81 -10.50 -6.77
N PRO A 307 28.32 -11.30 -7.72
CA PRO A 307 28.17 -11.07 -9.15
C PRO A 307 26.71 -10.94 -9.60
N SER A 308 26.43 -9.97 -10.48
CA SER A 308 25.09 -9.68 -11.00
C SER A 308 24.45 -10.92 -11.64
N LYS A 309 25.27 -11.72 -12.34
CA LYS A 309 24.88 -12.98 -12.98
C LYS A 309 24.46 -14.10 -12.01
N GLN A 310 24.78 -13.99 -10.73
CA GLN A 310 24.62 -15.08 -9.75
C GLN A 310 23.66 -14.75 -8.62
N CYS A 311 23.49 -13.47 -8.29
CA CYS A 311 22.67 -13.09 -7.13
C CYS A 311 21.28 -12.56 -7.51
N GLY A 312 20.97 -12.36 -8.79
CA GLY A 312 19.62 -11.94 -9.24
C GLY A 312 19.35 -10.45 -9.05
N TRP A 313 20.34 -9.60 -9.34
CA TRP A 313 20.18 -8.16 -9.55
C TRP A 313 21.30 -7.62 -10.45
N ASP A 314 21.12 -6.44 -11.06
CA ASP A 314 22.17 -5.75 -11.81
C ASP A 314 22.78 -4.64 -10.94
N ILE A 315 24.05 -4.80 -10.57
CA ILE A 315 24.74 -3.91 -9.61
C ILE A 315 24.92 -2.51 -10.18
N ARG A 316 25.17 -2.38 -11.49
CA ARG A 316 25.28 -1.08 -12.17
C ARG A 316 23.92 -0.39 -12.24
N GLN A 317 22.85 -1.13 -12.47
CA GLN A 317 21.49 -0.60 -12.41
C GLN A 317 21.16 -0.12 -10.98
N VAL A 318 21.52 -0.89 -9.96
CA VAL A 318 21.23 -0.56 -8.56
C VAL A 318 22.05 0.65 -8.09
N ALA A 319 23.30 0.79 -8.53
CA ALA A 319 24.12 1.98 -8.29
C ALA A 319 23.50 3.27 -8.86
N ARG A 320 22.48 3.16 -9.73
CA ARG A 320 21.75 4.30 -10.31
C ARG A 320 20.33 4.46 -9.77
N SER A 321 19.92 3.63 -8.80
CA SER A 321 18.53 3.54 -8.31
C SER A 321 18.12 4.59 -7.25
N GLY A 322 18.91 5.63 -7.02
CA GLY A 322 18.59 6.71 -6.06
C GLY A 322 18.77 6.32 -4.58
N GLY A 323 20.02 6.08 -4.16
CA GLY A 323 20.41 5.77 -2.78
C GLY A 323 21.54 6.63 -2.23
N ASP A 324 21.81 7.78 -2.85
CA ASP A 324 22.89 8.73 -2.52
C ASP A 324 22.78 9.34 -1.11
N GLN A 325 21.62 9.20 -0.46
CA GLN A 325 21.40 9.51 0.94
C GLN A 325 22.06 8.54 1.92
N ILE A 326 22.50 7.37 1.47
CA ILE A 326 23.08 6.32 2.31
C ILE A 326 24.58 6.53 2.42
N GLY A 327 25.05 6.82 3.63
CA GLY A 327 26.48 7.04 3.88
C GLY A 327 27.28 5.77 4.20
N ALA A 328 28.61 5.91 4.21
CA ALA A 328 29.60 4.87 4.50
C ALA A 328 29.36 4.14 5.83
N GLY A 329 28.74 4.83 6.80
CA GLY A 329 28.38 4.25 8.10
C GLY A 329 27.51 2.99 7.98
N THR A 330 26.63 2.92 6.98
CA THR A 330 25.78 1.75 6.72
C THR A 330 26.63 0.55 6.32
N PHE A 331 27.55 0.72 5.38
CA PHE A 331 28.50 -0.31 4.97
C PHE A 331 29.34 -0.81 6.16
N TRP A 332 29.91 0.10 6.94
CA TRP A 332 30.70 -0.26 8.12
C TRP A 332 29.89 -0.96 9.21
N TRP A 333 28.61 -0.59 9.38
CA TRP A 333 27.72 -1.27 10.31
C TRP A 333 27.51 -2.74 9.90
N HIS A 334 27.20 -3.00 8.63
CA HIS A 334 27.05 -4.37 8.11
C HIS A 334 28.35 -5.17 8.24
N ALA A 335 29.49 -4.60 7.87
CA ALA A 335 30.79 -5.26 8.04
C ALA A 335 31.06 -5.64 9.51
N LYS A 336 30.74 -4.76 10.47
CA LYS A 336 30.90 -5.05 11.91
C LYS A 336 29.98 -6.18 12.39
N GLN A 337 28.73 -6.23 11.92
CA GLN A 337 27.83 -7.34 12.24
C GLN A 337 28.41 -8.68 11.79
N HIS A 338 29.19 -8.68 10.71
CA HIS A 338 29.84 -9.86 10.17
C HIS A 338 31.32 -10.01 10.55
N GLY A 339 31.74 -9.38 11.65
CA GLY A 339 33.03 -9.66 12.29
C GLY A 339 34.18 -8.73 11.91
N TRP A 340 33.96 -7.70 11.09
CA TRP A 340 34.97 -6.67 10.88
C TRP A 340 35.16 -5.83 12.15
N ARG A 341 36.38 -5.82 12.71
CA ARG A 341 36.67 -5.11 13.98
C ARG A 341 37.45 -3.81 13.84
N GLY A 342 37.80 -3.40 12.61
CA GLY A 342 38.60 -2.21 12.34
C GLY A 342 40.00 -2.32 12.95
N ARG A 343 41.03 -2.62 12.14
CA ARG A 343 42.40 -2.58 12.66
C ARG A 343 42.86 -1.13 12.78
N HIS A 344 43.33 -0.78 13.98
CA HIS A 344 44.11 0.41 14.25
C HIS A 344 45.16 0.61 13.13
N ALA A 345 45.09 1.75 12.45
CA ALA A 345 46.27 2.34 11.82
C ALA A 345 46.89 3.28 12.85
#